data_AF-A0A966V9M3-F1
#
_entry.id   AF-A0A966V9M3-F1
#
_cell.length_a   1.000
_cell.length_b   1.000
_cell.length_c   1.000
_cell.angle_alpha   90.00
_cell.angle_beta   90.00
_cell.angle_gamma   90.00
#
_symmetry.space_group_name_H-M   'P 1'
#
loop_
_entity.id
_entity.type
_entity.pdbx_description
1 polymer ?
#
loop_
_entity_poly.entity_id
_entity_poly.type
_entity_poly.pdbx_seq_one_letter_code
_entity_poly.pdbx_strand_id
1 'polypeptide(L)'
;MTSYLLISSAYRDRLLYPSPSDFIVPFQNTNNSLTTVRSSVLTAVNPLSLYPAYSFCWTNLTSGSLRFRTRITGGSGETMVLSRDDVNTTLLGIGGNEYGVWQELRRSNDLLKSYRVELVADPSQSAYVRSFSPVYSSVTLTERLPFRIGDEIDLVNDTRLSEGRIVLPGSYNGKLFVRNDLVLYDLTTNEKRACALEAVSSILICDSPFSPAARPTDKFLLFAGQRPFLTGSLERFLDGRWYADAALREWRIVEAGRGYLAGERVALARGDDPEARTTCVFRVVGTGVDGEITALERIEAGTDPYRSAAAYRVVPLDRPVDTVSAAHVLVLATSTAFRCRFSEAATITRQDLVGSYLSCSLFSPLFTVHQNRLYTSPNAAYPVPVTGPDLRTMQEAAGVIGIEDVLFLGRNEVVLLTQAVSPALLRRFGLYEPTAALAGALNVAVFPYVTDGVVPLNFTGTYLTQSQMACYEITVLSLILPNVPLDALDTLLTSGYPYVLLEISNVSQPNAHNRNVLYSNNPAAVASTFVCSISDVNDPLRTRFIKITSDGTIQTMKFTPADSLRFRVLLPSGDPLLLSEPDYGPPSVANPALQIEALLQFRKI
;
A
#
# COMPACT_ATOMS: atom_id res chain seq x y z
N MET A 1 -15.47 12.74 -38.25
CA MET A 1 -16.11 12.28 -36.99
C MET A 1 -15.27 12.77 -35.83
N THR A 2 -15.90 13.37 -34.82
CA THR A 2 -15.22 13.84 -33.61
C THR A 2 -15.27 12.75 -32.55
N SER A 3 -14.14 12.50 -31.89
CA SER A 3 -14.00 11.55 -30.77
C SER A 3 -13.33 12.24 -29.60
N TYR A 4 -13.48 11.68 -28.40
CA TYR A 4 -12.88 12.20 -27.18
C TYR A 4 -12.03 11.12 -26.52
N LEU A 5 -10.91 11.53 -25.93
CA LEU A 5 -10.03 10.67 -25.17
C LEU A 5 -9.82 11.28 -23.78
N LEU A 6 -10.20 10.54 -22.75
CA LEU A 6 -9.93 10.87 -21.36
C LEU A 6 -8.72 10.06 -20.89
N ILE A 7 -7.70 10.75 -20.41
CA ILE A 7 -6.50 10.17 -19.81
C ILE A 7 -6.51 10.54 -18.33
N SER A 8 -6.28 9.56 -17.46
CA SER A 8 -6.08 9.80 -16.03
C SER A 8 -4.84 9.04 -15.57
N SER A 9 -3.91 9.74 -14.93
CA SER A 9 -2.69 9.14 -14.38
C SER A 9 -2.97 8.14 -13.26
N ALA A 10 -4.19 8.16 -12.69
CA ALA A 10 -4.61 7.21 -11.65
C ALA A 10 -4.57 5.75 -12.13
N TYR A 11 -4.66 5.54 -13.45
CA TYR A 11 -4.72 4.22 -14.07
C TYR A 11 -3.44 3.81 -14.82
N ARG A 12 -2.31 4.43 -14.47
CA ARG A 12 -1.01 4.10 -15.07
C ARG A 12 -0.37 2.89 -14.39
N ASP A 13 0.62 2.30 -15.05
CA ASP A 13 1.56 1.40 -14.37
C ASP A 13 2.46 2.21 -13.43
N ARG A 14 2.18 2.15 -12.12
CA ARG A 14 2.89 2.92 -11.10
C ARG A 14 4.22 2.27 -10.69
N LEU A 15 4.45 1.01 -11.08
CA LEU A 15 5.74 0.35 -10.91
C LEU A 15 6.73 0.89 -11.93
N LEU A 16 6.30 0.98 -13.20
CA LEU A 16 7.14 1.46 -14.29
C LEU A 16 7.18 2.98 -14.40
N TYR A 17 6.05 3.65 -14.10
CA TYR A 17 5.88 5.10 -14.18
C TYR A 17 5.44 5.66 -12.81
N PRO A 18 6.36 5.79 -11.84
CA PRO A 18 6.02 6.30 -10.51
C PRO A 18 5.55 7.76 -10.54
N SER A 19 5.97 8.55 -11.53
CA SER A 19 5.48 9.93 -11.72
C SER A 19 4.12 9.97 -12.43
N PRO A 20 3.13 10.74 -11.94
CA PRO A 20 1.87 10.94 -12.65
C PRO A 20 1.99 11.82 -13.90
N SER A 21 3.13 12.48 -14.12
CA SER A 21 3.34 13.42 -15.23
C SER A 21 4.08 12.84 -16.43
N ASP A 22 4.63 11.63 -16.36
CA ASP A 22 5.29 10.95 -17.49
C ASP A 22 4.98 9.46 -17.44
N PHE A 23 4.09 9.02 -18.32
CA PHE A 23 3.70 7.61 -18.40
C PHE A 23 3.25 7.20 -19.79
N ILE A 24 3.20 5.88 -19.99
CA ILE A 24 2.62 5.28 -21.19
C ILE A 24 1.27 4.66 -20.81
N VAL A 25 0.24 5.02 -21.56
CA VAL A 25 -1.06 4.34 -21.54
C VAL A 25 -0.97 3.18 -22.54
N PRO A 26 -1.00 1.92 -22.06
CA PRO A 26 -0.92 0.78 -22.97
C PRO A 26 -2.15 0.73 -23.86
N PHE A 27 -1.96 0.32 -25.11
CA PHE A 27 -3.07 -0.06 -25.97
C PHE A 27 -3.37 -1.54 -25.79
N GLN A 28 -4.64 -1.88 -25.54
CA GLN A 28 -5.07 -3.27 -25.48
C GLN A 28 -5.97 -3.59 -26.68
N ASN A 29 -5.56 -4.61 -27.43
CA ASN A 29 -6.43 -5.21 -28.44
C ASN A 29 -7.62 -5.88 -27.73
N THR A 30 -8.85 -5.50 -28.05
CA THR A 30 -10.09 -6.11 -27.51
C THR A 30 -10.15 -7.63 -27.76
N ASN A 31 -9.39 -8.08 -28.77
CA ASN A 31 -8.94 -9.44 -29.09
C ASN A 31 -8.25 -10.22 -27.96
N ASN A 32 -7.53 -9.51 -27.09
CA ASN A 32 -6.59 -10.08 -26.15
C ASN A 32 -7.21 -10.12 -24.76
N SER A 33 -7.52 -11.34 -24.34
CA SER A 33 -8.26 -11.72 -23.14
C SER A 33 -7.54 -11.45 -21.81
N LEU A 34 -7.06 -10.23 -21.56
CA LEU A 34 -6.71 -9.81 -20.19
C LEU A 34 -7.95 -9.77 -19.26
N THR A 35 -9.15 -9.94 -19.82
CA THR A 35 -10.41 -10.07 -19.07
C THR A 35 -10.74 -11.49 -18.60
N THR A 36 -10.02 -12.54 -19.05
CA THR A 36 -10.38 -13.94 -18.73
C THR A 36 -9.35 -14.73 -17.93
N VAL A 37 -8.09 -14.28 -17.86
CA VAL A 37 -7.18 -14.78 -16.82
C VAL A 37 -7.55 -14.00 -15.57
N ARG A 38 -8.06 -14.68 -14.53
CA ARG A 38 -8.32 -14.07 -13.22
C ARG A 38 -7.05 -13.36 -12.78
N SER A 39 -7.00 -12.04 -12.98
CA SER A 39 -5.86 -11.25 -12.57
C SER A 39 -5.76 -11.37 -11.06
N SER A 40 -4.56 -11.66 -10.59
CA SER A 40 -4.25 -11.88 -9.19
C SER A 40 -3.11 -10.95 -8.81
N VAL A 41 -2.81 -10.81 -7.52
CA VAL A 41 -1.61 -10.07 -7.08
C VAL A 41 -0.31 -10.54 -7.77
N LEU A 42 -0.24 -11.81 -8.17
CA LEU A 42 0.95 -12.42 -8.74
C LEU A 42 1.11 -12.17 -10.24
N THR A 43 0.02 -11.81 -10.92
CA THR A 43 -0.05 -11.75 -12.38
C THR A 43 -0.49 -10.38 -12.91
N ALA A 44 -1.04 -9.52 -12.05
CA ALA A 44 -1.40 -8.15 -12.40
C ALA A 44 -0.16 -7.26 -12.49
N VAL A 45 -0.25 -6.23 -13.34
CA VAL A 45 0.83 -5.26 -13.54
C VAL A 45 0.86 -4.27 -12.37
N ASN A 46 -0.31 -3.78 -11.95
CA ASN A 46 -0.45 -2.84 -10.83
C ASN A 46 -1.55 -3.32 -9.86
N PRO A 47 -1.34 -4.41 -9.11
CA PRO A 47 -2.41 -5.04 -8.34
C PRO A 47 -2.93 -4.15 -7.22
N LEU A 48 -4.22 -3.81 -7.26
CA LEU A 48 -4.93 -3.06 -6.23
C LEU A 48 -5.67 -3.98 -5.25
N SER A 49 -5.78 -3.53 -4.00
CA SER A 49 -6.58 -4.18 -2.97
C SER A 49 -7.38 -3.17 -2.15
N LEU A 50 -8.27 -3.64 -1.28
CA LEU A 50 -8.89 -2.85 -0.22
C LEU A 50 -7.92 -2.62 0.92
N TYR A 51 -6.79 -2.02 0.58
CA TYR A 51 -5.77 -1.67 1.54
C TYR A 51 -6.34 -0.66 2.55
N PRO A 52 -5.98 -0.74 3.86
CA PRO A 52 -6.54 0.15 4.86
C PRO A 52 -6.29 1.61 4.46
N ALA A 53 -7.35 2.41 4.49
CA ALA A 53 -7.28 3.83 4.14
C ALA A 53 -6.52 4.63 5.21
N TYR A 54 -6.55 4.12 6.44
CA TYR A 54 -5.95 4.76 7.59
C TYR A 54 -5.53 3.70 8.61
N SER A 55 -4.48 4.00 9.36
CA SER A 55 -4.22 3.28 10.60
C SER A 55 -3.88 4.18 11.73
N PHE A 56 -4.17 3.62 12.89
CA PHE A 56 -4.10 4.29 14.14
C PHE A 56 -3.41 3.36 15.11
N CYS A 57 -2.31 3.84 15.69
CA CYS A 57 -1.59 3.10 16.71
C CYS A 57 -1.16 4.11 17.77
N TRP A 58 -1.48 3.81 19.02
CA TRP A 58 -0.90 4.49 20.17
C TRP A 58 0.02 3.54 20.90
N THR A 59 1.13 4.09 21.38
CA THR A 59 1.98 3.39 22.35
C THR A 59 1.24 3.25 23.67
N ASN A 60 1.52 2.13 24.35
CA ASN A 60 1.08 1.80 25.70
C ASN A 60 1.17 3.01 26.64
N LEU A 61 0.05 3.69 26.82
CA LEU A 61 -0.12 4.68 27.86
C LEU A 61 -1.10 4.07 28.85
N THR A 62 -0.58 3.87 30.06
CA THR A 62 -1.18 3.17 31.18
C THR A 62 -2.66 3.52 31.35
N SER A 63 -3.55 2.58 31.02
CA SER A 63 -4.98 2.43 31.43
C SER A 63 -5.82 3.68 31.77
N GLY A 64 -5.56 4.86 31.19
CA GLY A 64 -6.21 6.11 31.57
C GLY A 64 -6.31 7.10 30.41
N SER A 65 -7.20 8.10 30.56
CA SER A 65 -7.28 9.24 29.65
C SER A 65 -5.91 9.88 29.52
N LEU A 66 -5.46 10.09 28.29
CA LEU A 66 -4.15 10.68 28.00
C LEU A 66 -4.19 12.14 28.42
N ARG A 67 -3.70 12.43 29.62
CA ARG A 67 -3.71 13.75 30.22
C ARG A 67 -2.26 14.18 30.39
N PHE A 68 -1.89 15.27 29.74
CA PHE A 68 -0.62 15.91 29.99
C PHE A 68 -0.83 17.36 30.39
N ARG A 69 -0.16 17.76 31.45
CA ARG A 69 -0.25 19.08 32.01
C ARG A 69 0.80 19.99 31.39
N THR A 70 0.42 21.21 31.05
CA THR A 70 1.34 22.26 30.61
C THR A 70 0.83 23.63 31.04
N ARG A 71 1.62 24.66 30.77
CA ARG A 71 1.30 26.04 31.13
C ARG A 71 1.16 26.90 29.89
N ILE A 72 0.23 27.85 29.95
CA ILE A 72 0.04 28.87 28.92
C ILE A 72 1.12 29.95 29.08
N THR A 73 1.94 30.15 28.06
CA THR A 73 2.99 31.17 28.03
C THR A 73 2.59 32.41 27.23
N GLY A 74 1.53 32.34 26.43
CA GLY A 74 1.01 33.47 25.66
C GLY A 74 -0.23 33.11 24.83
N GLY A 75 -0.68 34.05 23.98
CA GLY A 75 -1.75 33.82 23.02
C GLY A 75 -3.05 34.60 23.29
N SER A 76 -4.14 34.14 22.66
CA SER A 76 -5.51 34.64 22.78
C SER A 76 -6.46 33.48 23.09
N GLY A 77 -7.71 33.76 23.46
CA GLY A 77 -8.70 32.73 23.74
C GLY A 77 -8.91 31.72 22.61
N GLU A 78 -8.57 32.05 21.37
CA GLU A 78 -8.65 31.15 20.21
C GLU A 78 -7.31 30.47 19.86
N THR A 79 -6.18 31.05 20.26
CA THR A 79 -4.85 30.49 19.97
C THR A 79 -3.93 30.63 21.18
N MET A 80 -3.58 29.52 21.79
CA MET A 80 -2.77 29.44 23.00
C MET A 80 -1.33 29.13 22.65
N VAL A 81 -0.36 29.76 23.29
CA VAL A 81 1.06 29.39 23.23
C VAL A 81 1.38 28.62 24.51
N LEU A 82 1.93 27.42 24.36
CA LEU A 82 2.18 26.50 25.45
C LEU A 82 3.67 26.43 25.78
N SER A 83 3.99 25.99 27.00
CA SER A 83 5.36 25.73 27.43
C SER A 83 6.04 24.70 26.50
N ARG A 84 7.10 25.14 25.80
CA ARG A 84 7.77 24.37 24.73
C ARG A 84 8.36 23.06 25.22
N ASP A 85 8.91 23.08 26.43
CA ASP A 85 9.62 21.95 27.05
C ASP A 85 8.67 20.86 27.55
N ASP A 86 7.39 21.17 27.78
CA ASP A 86 6.41 20.18 28.24
C ASP A 86 5.69 19.54 27.05
N VAL A 87 5.30 20.37 26.07
CA VAL A 87 4.47 19.94 24.94
C VAL A 87 5.27 19.14 23.92
N ASN A 88 6.43 19.65 23.47
CA ASN A 88 7.21 18.96 22.46
C ASN A 88 7.88 17.70 23.03
N THR A 89 8.37 17.74 24.26
CA THR A 89 9.06 16.60 24.87
C THR A 89 8.11 15.44 25.14
N THR A 90 6.85 15.73 25.48
CA THR A 90 5.80 14.72 25.67
C THR A 90 5.20 14.24 24.35
N LEU A 91 4.87 15.15 23.41
CA LEU A 91 4.29 14.77 22.11
C LEU A 91 5.27 14.08 21.17
N LEU A 92 6.56 14.40 21.27
CA LEU A 92 7.63 13.76 20.50
C LEU A 92 8.24 12.57 21.25
N GLY A 93 7.71 12.19 22.42
CA GLY A 93 8.22 11.06 23.20
C GLY A 93 9.70 11.17 23.58
N ILE A 94 10.23 12.39 23.75
CA ILE A 94 11.65 12.66 24.03
C ILE A 94 11.94 12.52 25.55
N GLY A 95 10.92 12.46 26.41
CA GLY A 95 11.09 12.34 27.86
C GLY A 95 10.80 10.94 28.43
N GLY A 96 11.85 10.16 28.70
CA GLY A 96 11.79 8.90 29.47
C GLY A 96 12.29 7.66 28.72
N ASN A 97 13.33 7.02 29.27
CA ASN A 97 14.28 6.10 28.61
C ASN A 97 13.77 4.76 28.00
N GLU A 98 12.46 4.48 27.87
CA GLU A 98 12.03 3.12 27.48
C GLU A 98 11.07 3.03 26.29
N TYR A 99 10.33 4.08 25.95
CA TYR A 99 9.30 4.02 24.91
C TYR A 99 9.27 5.31 24.08
N GLY A 100 10.38 5.60 23.40
CA GLY A 100 10.50 6.74 22.50
C GLY A 100 9.57 6.60 21.29
N VAL A 101 8.55 7.46 21.23
CA VAL A 101 7.71 7.66 20.05
C VAL A 101 8.41 8.64 19.13
N TRP A 102 9.13 8.15 18.13
CA TRP A 102 9.68 9.03 17.09
C TRP A 102 8.55 9.45 16.13
N GLN A 103 7.93 10.60 16.35
CA GLN A 103 7.00 11.21 15.39
C GLN A 103 7.62 12.41 14.69
N GLU A 104 7.40 12.51 13.38
CA GLU A 104 7.61 13.75 12.65
C GLU A 104 6.68 14.83 13.21
N LEU A 105 7.21 16.04 13.47
CA LEU A 105 6.47 17.20 13.98
C LEU A 105 5.19 17.51 13.18
N ARG A 106 5.19 17.22 11.87
CA ARG A 106 4.01 17.39 10.98
C ARG A 106 2.85 16.48 11.37
N ARG A 107 3.13 15.26 11.86
CA ARG A 107 2.12 14.27 12.30
C ARG A 107 1.55 14.58 13.68
N SER A 108 2.29 15.32 14.51
CA SER A 108 1.82 15.79 15.82
C SER A 108 0.64 16.76 15.73
N ASN A 109 0.47 17.47 14.60
CA ASN A 109 -0.68 18.35 14.39
C ASN A 109 -1.99 17.58 14.25
N ASP A 110 -2.00 16.49 13.46
CA ASP A 110 -3.19 15.67 13.32
C ASP A 110 -3.52 14.92 14.62
N LEU A 111 -2.49 14.52 15.36
CA LEU A 111 -2.62 13.92 16.68
C LEU A 111 -3.37 14.84 17.65
N LEU A 112 -2.94 16.10 17.76
CA LEU A 112 -3.52 17.01 18.73
C LEU A 112 -4.98 17.34 18.45
N LYS A 113 -5.47 17.18 17.22
CA LYS A 113 -6.88 17.46 16.90
C LYS A 113 -7.90 16.59 17.65
N SER A 114 -7.50 15.42 18.16
CA SER A 114 -8.37 14.62 19.06
C SER A 114 -8.31 15.06 20.52
N TYR A 115 -7.44 16.01 20.87
CA TYR A 115 -7.34 16.51 22.24
C TYR A 115 -8.32 17.66 22.45
N ARG A 116 -8.86 17.71 23.66
CA ARG A 116 -9.41 18.93 24.21
C ARG A 116 -8.42 19.56 25.18
N VAL A 117 -8.42 20.88 25.20
CA VAL A 117 -7.78 21.66 26.25
C VAL A 117 -8.76 21.79 27.40
N GLU A 118 -8.38 21.40 28.61
CA GLU A 118 -9.12 21.67 29.84
C GLU A 118 -8.32 22.64 30.70
N LEU A 119 -8.96 23.69 31.23
CA LEU A 119 -8.34 24.52 32.26
C LEU A 119 -8.27 23.73 33.57
N VAL A 120 -7.09 23.68 34.21
CA VAL A 120 -6.94 22.97 35.49
C VAL A 120 -7.79 23.62 36.59
N ALA A 121 -7.94 24.95 36.54
CA ALA A 121 -8.74 25.71 37.49
C ALA A 121 -10.25 25.50 37.32
N ASP A 122 -10.71 25.18 36.10
CA ASP A 122 -12.11 24.94 35.79
C ASP A 122 -12.24 23.96 34.60
N PRO A 123 -12.24 22.63 34.88
CA PRO A 123 -12.32 21.61 33.83
C PRO A 123 -13.61 21.63 33.01
N SER A 124 -14.65 22.36 33.45
CA SER A 124 -15.87 22.54 32.66
C SER A 124 -15.63 23.41 31.42
N GLN A 125 -14.57 24.22 31.45
CA GLN A 125 -14.13 25.02 30.32
C GLN A 125 -13.14 24.20 29.50
N SER A 126 -13.64 23.67 28.38
CA SER A 126 -12.82 22.93 27.45
C SER A 126 -13.14 23.25 26.00
N ALA A 127 -12.13 23.08 25.14
CA ALA A 127 -12.28 23.25 23.70
C ALA A 127 -11.36 22.28 22.96
N TYR A 128 -11.83 21.76 21.82
CA TYR A 128 -11.01 20.89 20.99
C TYR A 128 -9.91 21.67 20.28
N VAL A 129 -8.79 21.00 20.06
CA VAL A 129 -7.71 21.55 19.24
C VAL A 129 -8.13 21.51 17.76
N ARG A 130 -8.07 22.66 17.10
CA ARG A 130 -8.27 22.81 15.66
C ARG A 130 -6.97 22.58 14.89
N SER A 131 -5.88 23.15 15.38
CA SER A 131 -4.55 23.01 14.78
C SER A 131 -3.44 23.27 15.80
N PHE A 132 -2.26 22.73 15.53
CA PHE A 132 -1.06 22.91 16.32
C PHE A 132 0.11 23.34 15.43
N SER A 133 0.85 24.36 15.87
CA SER A 133 2.15 24.73 15.32
C SER A 133 3.25 24.24 16.26
N PRO A 134 4.03 23.22 15.86
CA PRO A 134 5.18 22.78 16.66
C PRO A 134 6.28 23.84 16.77
N VAL A 135 6.44 24.68 15.74
CA VAL A 135 7.46 25.75 15.70
C VAL A 135 7.21 26.76 16.81
N TYR A 136 5.95 27.16 16.99
CA TYR A 136 5.54 28.13 18.00
C TYR A 136 5.03 27.49 19.28
N SER A 137 4.93 26.16 19.33
CA SER A 137 4.22 25.43 20.39
C SER A 137 2.82 26.00 20.66
N SER A 138 2.13 26.40 19.58
CA SER A 138 0.85 27.08 19.66
C SER A 138 -0.30 26.18 19.24
N VAL A 139 -1.40 26.22 19.97
CA VAL A 139 -2.62 25.45 19.73
C VAL A 139 -3.75 26.41 19.39
N THR A 140 -4.37 26.26 18.23
CA THR A 140 -5.61 26.94 17.87
C THR A 140 -6.78 26.07 18.25
N LEU A 141 -7.81 26.66 18.86
CA LEU A 141 -8.97 25.96 19.39
C LEU A 141 -10.17 26.05 18.43
N THR A 142 -11.12 25.13 18.55
CA THR A 142 -12.41 25.20 17.86
C THR A 142 -13.28 26.33 18.41
N GLU A 143 -13.13 26.63 19.70
CA GLU A 143 -13.91 27.62 20.44
C GLU A 143 -12.99 28.41 21.38
N ARG A 144 -13.43 29.61 21.76
CA ARG A 144 -12.63 30.48 22.63
C ARG A 144 -12.67 30.00 24.07
N LEU A 145 -11.50 29.81 24.68
CA LEU A 145 -11.37 29.55 26.13
C LEU A 145 -10.91 30.82 26.87
N PRO A 146 -11.55 31.20 27.99
CA PRO A 146 -11.12 32.33 28.77
C PRO A 146 -10.00 31.90 29.74
N PHE A 147 -8.76 32.25 29.42
CA PHE A 147 -7.58 31.92 30.23
C PHE A 147 -6.73 33.15 30.56
N ARG A 148 -5.81 32.99 31.51
CA ARG A 148 -4.74 33.94 31.83
C ARG A 148 -3.38 33.33 31.48
N ILE A 149 -2.44 34.18 31.11
CA ILE A 149 -1.04 33.76 30.96
C ILE A 149 -0.56 33.24 32.32
N GLY A 150 0.02 32.04 32.32
CA GLY A 150 0.44 31.34 33.54
C GLY A 150 -0.54 30.28 34.02
N ASP A 151 -1.79 30.25 33.53
CA ASP A 151 -2.74 29.19 33.87
C ASP A 151 -2.20 27.82 33.43
N GLU A 152 -2.49 26.81 34.24
CA GLU A 152 -2.21 25.41 33.90
C GLU A 152 -3.39 24.84 33.12
N ILE A 153 -3.06 24.10 32.08
CA ILE A 153 -4.02 23.35 31.29
C ILE A 153 -3.65 21.88 31.28
N ASP A 154 -4.67 21.05 31.15
CA ASP A 154 -4.53 19.65 30.82
C ASP A 154 -4.94 19.49 29.35
N LEU A 155 -4.03 18.97 28.54
CA LEU A 155 -4.36 18.47 27.22
C LEU A 155 -4.84 17.04 27.39
N VAL A 156 -6.13 16.84 27.16
CA VAL A 156 -6.83 15.60 27.44
C VAL A 156 -7.28 14.97 26.13
N ASN A 157 -6.81 13.75 25.89
CA ASN A 157 -7.41 12.88 24.90
C ASN A 157 -8.49 12.04 25.61
N ASP A 158 -9.76 12.35 25.35
CA ASP A 158 -10.91 11.62 25.89
C ASP A 158 -11.21 10.33 25.13
N THR A 159 -10.19 9.63 24.63
CA THR A 159 -10.31 8.22 24.25
C THR A 159 -10.56 7.32 25.47
N ARG A 160 -11.43 7.75 26.40
CA ARG A 160 -12.17 6.83 27.24
C ARG A 160 -13.20 6.15 26.35
N LEU A 161 -12.93 4.88 26.06
CA LEU A 161 -13.87 3.94 25.44
C LEU A 161 -15.15 3.70 26.28
N SER A 162 -15.36 4.45 27.37
CA SER A 162 -16.39 4.22 28.39
C SER A 162 -17.82 4.51 27.95
N GLU A 163 -18.03 5.06 26.75
CA GLU A 163 -19.37 5.23 26.16
C GLU A 163 -19.52 4.49 24.82
N GLY A 164 -18.61 3.57 24.50
CA GLY A 164 -18.66 2.82 23.26
C GLY A 164 -18.48 3.71 22.03
N ARG A 165 -17.64 4.75 22.10
CA ARG A 165 -17.27 5.62 20.98
C ARG A 165 -15.75 5.65 20.82
N ILE A 166 -15.25 5.41 19.61
CA ILE A 166 -13.83 5.61 19.27
C ILE A 166 -13.69 6.86 18.42
N VAL A 167 -13.06 7.90 18.98
CA VAL A 167 -12.65 9.11 18.25
C VAL A 167 -11.30 8.86 17.60
N LEU A 168 -11.30 8.71 16.27
CA LEU A 168 -10.06 8.66 15.50
C LEU A 168 -9.66 10.10 15.09
N PRO A 169 -8.46 10.59 15.44
CA PRO A 169 -7.92 11.87 14.96
C PRO A 169 -7.54 11.77 13.48
N GLY A 170 -7.81 12.83 12.73
CA GLY A 170 -7.20 13.02 11.42
C GLY A 170 -7.96 13.98 10.52
N SER A 171 -7.24 14.67 9.65
CA SER A 171 -7.86 15.34 8.51
C SER A 171 -8.27 14.28 7.48
N TYR A 172 -9.49 13.75 7.59
CA TYR A 172 -10.05 12.79 6.63
C TYR A 172 -10.36 13.39 5.26
N ASN A 173 -10.11 14.70 5.09
CA ASN A 173 -10.37 15.54 3.92
C ASN A 173 -9.98 14.89 2.57
N GLY A 174 -10.87 14.04 2.06
CA GLY A 174 -10.79 13.36 0.75
C GLY A 174 -10.56 11.85 0.78
N LYS A 175 -10.08 11.24 1.88
CA LYS A 175 -9.69 9.80 1.91
C LYS A 175 -10.82 8.85 2.27
N LEU A 176 -11.83 9.32 3.01
CA LEU A 176 -12.91 8.48 3.56
C LEU A 176 -14.32 8.91 3.15
N PHE A 177 -14.45 10.01 2.40
CA PHE A 177 -15.71 10.75 2.20
C PHE A 177 -16.77 10.08 1.30
N VAL A 178 -16.63 8.81 0.93
CA VAL A 178 -17.48 8.23 -0.13
C VAL A 178 -18.29 7.01 0.33
N ARG A 179 -18.13 6.49 1.56
CA ARG A 179 -18.79 5.23 1.93
C ARG A 179 -19.34 5.22 3.36
N ASN A 180 -20.62 4.87 3.47
CA ASN A 180 -21.34 4.64 4.75
C ASN A 180 -20.89 3.36 5.47
N ASP A 181 -19.93 2.63 4.90
CA ASP A 181 -19.51 1.32 5.38
C ASP A 181 -18.03 1.38 5.75
N LEU A 182 -17.73 1.69 6.99
CA LEU A 182 -16.38 1.63 7.50
C LEU A 182 -16.20 0.36 8.31
N VAL A 183 -15.04 -0.26 8.21
CA VAL A 183 -14.69 -1.39 9.06
C VAL A 183 -13.46 -1.00 9.87
N LEU A 184 -13.59 -1.05 11.18
CA LEU A 184 -12.49 -0.89 12.12
C LEU A 184 -11.99 -2.28 12.51
N TYR A 185 -10.70 -2.53 12.36
CA TYR A 185 -10.06 -3.79 12.72
C TYR A 185 -9.05 -3.54 13.82
N ASP A 186 -9.30 -4.12 14.98
CA ASP A 186 -8.42 -4.12 16.12
C ASP A 186 -7.37 -5.22 15.97
N LEU A 187 -6.14 -4.79 15.64
CA LEU A 187 -4.96 -5.63 15.55
C LEU A 187 -4.48 -6.13 16.91
N THR A 188 -5.00 -5.68 18.04
CA THR A 188 -4.68 -6.26 19.35
C THR A 188 -5.59 -7.44 19.64
N THR A 189 -6.90 -7.25 19.49
CA THR A 189 -7.91 -8.28 19.81
C THR A 189 -8.23 -9.22 18.65
N ASN A 190 -7.73 -8.92 17.44
CA ASN A 190 -8.06 -9.62 16.20
C ASN A 190 -9.57 -9.58 15.86
N GLU A 191 -10.25 -8.51 16.27
CA GLU A 191 -11.68 -8.29 16.01
C GLU A 191 -11.87 -7.20 14.95
N LYS A 192 -12.82 -7.38 14.02
CA LYS A 192 -13.24 -6.34 13.07
C LYS A 192 -14.70 -5.99 13.25
N ARG A 193 -15.07 -4.72 13.14
CA ARG A 193 -16.47 -4.25 13.24
C ARG A 193 -16.81 -3.15 12.27
N ALA A 194 -18.06 -3.17 11.82
CA ALA A 194 -18.61 -2.09 11.04
C ALA A 194 -18.78 -0.85 11.94
N CYS A 195 -18.46 0.32 11.41
CA CYS A 195 -18.62 1.61 12.06
C CYS A 195 -19.40 2.55 11.16
N ALA A 196 -20.19 3.44 11.78
CA ALA A 196 -20.76 4.60 11.11
C ALA A 196 -19.77 5.79 11.19
N LEU A 197 -19.85 6.69 10.22
CA LEU A 197 -19.14 7.98 10.25
C LEU A 197 -20.15 9.07 10.60
N GLU A 198 -19.91 9.82 11.67
CA GLU A 198 -20.67 11.05 11.95
C GLU A 198 -19.93 12.24 11.32
N ALA A 199 -20.52 12.85 10.29
CA ALA A 199 -19.82 13.80 9.41
C ALA A 199 -19.46 15.15 10.06
N VAL A 200 -19.87 15.42 11.30
CA VAL A 200 -19.95 16.78 11.84
C VAL A 200 -18.60 17.34 12.30
N SER A 201 -17.52 16.55 12.41
CA SER A 201 -16.29 17.05 13.07
C SER A 201 -14.97 16.43 12.62
N SER A 202 -14.90 15.71 11.48
CA SER A 202 -13.72 14.87 11.16
C SER A 202 -13.39 13.88 12.29
N ILE A 203 -14.41 13.45 13.03
CA ILE A 203 -14.31 12.47 14.08
C ILE A 203 -15.08 11.24 13.60
N LEU A 204 -14.44 10.08 13.65
CA LEU A 204 -15.15 8.81 13.53
C LEU A 204 -15.80 8.49 14.86
N ILE A 205 -17.00 7.93 14.85
CA ILE A 205 -17.69 7.46 16.06
C ILE A 205 -18.18 6.04 15.75
N CYS A 206 -17.48 5.06 16.29
CA CYS A 206 -17.91 3.66 16.23
C CYS A 206 -18.72 3.32 17.49
N ASP A 207 -20.01 3.01 17.35
CA ASP A 207 -20.84 2.55 18.47
C ASP A 207 -20.47 1.12 18.90
N SER A 208 -20.10 0.95 20.18
CA SER A 208 -19.80 -0.34 20.83
C SER A 208 -18.85 -1.27 20.03
N PRO A 209 -17.64 -0.82 19.70
CA PRO A 209 -16.88 -1.35 18.57
C PRO A 209 -16.26 -2.72 18.79
N PHE A 210 -16.10 -3.22 20.02
CA PHE A 210 -15.44 -4.51 20.31
C PHE A 210 -16.03 -5.16 21.56
N SER A 211 -15.73 -6.46 21.78
CA SER A 211 -16.07 -7.13 23.05
C SER A 211 -15.55 -6.31 24.25
N PRO A 212 -16.19 -6.38 25.44
CA PRO A 212 -16.06 -5.35 26.46
C PRO A 212 -14.68 -5.37 27.13
N ALA A 213 -13.69 -4.73 26.51
CA ALA A 213 -12.42 -4.23 27.08
C ALA A 213 -11.45 -3.71 26.00
N ALA A 214 -11.91 -3.08 24.89
CA ALA A 214 -10.97 -2.32 24.06
C ALA A 214 -10.21 -1.32 24.97
N ARG A 215 -8.90 -1.27 24.84
CA ARG A 215 -8.00 -0.40 25.62
C ARG A 215 -7.51 0.72 24.71
N PRO A 216 -7.18 1.91 25.25
CA PRO A 216 -6.55 3.00 24.50
C PRO A 216 -5.22 2.62 23.81
N THR A 217 -4.66 1.46 24.18
CA THR A 217 -3.43 0.87 23.65
C THR A 217 -3.64 0.03 22.40
N ASP A 218 -4.88 -0.11 21.94
CA ASP A 218 -5.22 -0.96 20.82
C ASP A 218 -4.83 -0.33 19.48
N LYS A 219 -4.47 -1.20 18.54
CA LYS A 219 -3.94 -0.83 17.23
C LYS A 219 -5.06 -1.04 16.23
N PHE A 220 -5.49 0.01 15.55
CA PHE A 220 -6.64 -0.08 14.67
C PHE A 220 -6.29 0.18 13.21
N LEU A 221 -6.84 -0.65 12.33
CA LEU A 221 -6.89 -0.40 10.89
C LEU A 221 -8.30 0.03 10.52
N LEU A 222 -8.40 1.07 9.70
CA LEU A 222 -9.67 1.57 9.21
C LEU A 222 -9.78 1.33 7.70
N PHE A 223 -10.82 0.62 7.31
CA PHE A 223 -11.12 0.24 5.94
C PHE A 223 -12.38 0.95 5.44
N ALA A 224 -12.41 1.24 4.13
CA ALA A 224 -13.59 1.76 3.45
C ALA A 224 -14.24 0.67 2.59
N GLY A 225 -15.47 0.29 2.92
CA GLY A 225 -16.33 -0.65 2.20
C GLY A 225 -16.63 -1.96 2.94
N GLN A 226 -17.76 -2.59 2.60
CA GLN A 226 -18.31 -3.83 3.21
C GLN A 226 -17.55 -5.13 2.86
N ARG A 227 -16.51 -5.13 2.01
CA ARG A 227 -16.00 -6.42 1.52
C ARG A 227 -15.24 -7.18 2.60
N PRO A 228 -15.40 -8.50 2.68
CA PRO A 228 -14.69 -9.31 3.67
C PRO A 228 -13.20 -9.33 3.36
N PHE A 229 -12.39 -8.94 4.34
CA PHE A 229 -11.01 -9.41 4.48
C PHE A 229 -11.00 -10.46 5.59
N LEU A 230 -10.19 -11.50 5.43
CA LEU A 230 -10.05 -12.53 6.46
C LEU A 230 -9.08 -12.03 7.53
N THR A 231 -9.37 -12.33 8.78
CA THR A 231 -8.52 -11.98 9.92
C THR A 231 -8.15 -13.24 10.68
N GLY A 232 -6.97 -13.23 11.30
CA GLY A 232 -6.43 -14.41 11.92
C GLY A 232 -5.17 -14.10 12.71
N SER A 233 -4.55 -15.14 13.26
CA SER A 233 -3.28 -15.06 13.94
C SER A 233 -2.26 -15.96 13.25
N LEU A 234 -1.00 -15.52 13.22
CA LEU A 234 0.12 -16.39 12.97
C LEU A 234 0.19 -17.45 14.07
N GLU A 235 0.62 -18.65 13.69
CA GLU A 235 0.95 -19.74 14.59
C GLU A 235 2.40 -20.17 14.37
N ARG A 236 2.99 -20.76 15.40
CA ARG A 236 4.32 -21.36 15.25
C ARG A 236 4.21 -22.67 14.49
N PHE A 237 5.21 -22.94 13.66
CA PHE A 237 5.49 -24.28 13.18
C PHE A 237 5.92 -25.18 14.35
N LEU A 238 5.97 -26.50 14.11
CA LEU A 238 6.29 -27.48 15.15
C LEU A 238 7.69 -27.27 15.77
N ASP A 239 8.60 -26.64 15.05
CA ASP A 239 9.95 -26.29 15.50
C ASP A 239 10.01 -24.96 16.28
N GLY A 240 8.87 -24.29 16.47
CA GLY A 240 8.76 -23.03 17.21
C GLY A 240 8.97 -21.76 16.37
N ARG A 241 9.29 -21.85 15.07
CA ARG A 241 9.44 -20.68 14.19
C ARG A 241 8.08 -20.14 13.73
N TRP A 242 8.00 -18.85 13.38
CA TRP A 242 6.76 -18.23 12.86
C TRP A 242 6.61 -18.34 11.34
N TYR A 243 7.71 -18.62 10.65
CA TYR A 243 7.73 -18.80 9.22
C TYR A 243 8.68 -19.93 8.88
N ALA A 244 8.56 -20.39 7.65
CA ALA A 244 9.48 -21.34 7.06
C ALA A 244 9.78 -20.95 5.62
N ASP A 245 10.92 -21.37 5.09
CA ASP A 245 11.10 -21.35 3.64
C ASP A 245 10.53 -22.64 3.06
N ALA A 246 9.77 -22.54 1.98
CA ALA A 246 9.16 -23.69 1.36
C ALA A 246 9.43 -23.68 -0.15
N ALA A 247 9.78 -24.84 -0.71
CA ALA A 247 9.87 -25.01 -2.17
C ALA A 247 8.49 -24.76 -2.81
N LEU A 248 8.39 -23.89 -3.81
CA LEU A 248 7.15 -23.73 -4.57
C LEU A 248 6.89 -24.94 -5.47
N ARG A 249 5.66 -25.08 -5.98
CA ARG A 249 5.26 -26.14 -6.94
C ARG A 249 6.16 -26.22 -8.18
N GLU A 250 6.94 -25.18 -8.44
CA GLU A 250 7.91 -25.13 -9.51
C GLU A 250 9.18 -25.88 -9.10
N TRP A 251 9.13 -27.18 -9.34
CA TRP A 251 10.29 -28.05 -9.32
C TRP A 251 10.37 -28.85 -10.61
N ARG A 252 11.61 -29.13 -11.02
CA ARG A 252 11.88 -29.97 -12.18
C ARG A 252 12.54 -31.25 -11.71
N ILE A 253 11.96 -32.38 -12.07
CA ILE A 253 12.60 -33.68 -11.88
C ILE A 253 13.80 -33.71 -12.83
N VAL A 254 15.01 -33.79 -12.25
CA VAL A 254 16.27 -33.89 -13.01
C VAL A 254 16.63 -35.35 -13.21
N GLU A 255 16.31 -36.18 -12.22
CA GLU A 255 16.45 -37.63 -12.27
C GLU A 255 15.21 -38.24 -11.61
N ALA A 256 14.47 -39.07 -12.35
CA ALA A 256 13.16 -39.55 -11.88
C ALA A 256 13.26 -40.62 -10.78
N GLY A 257 14.45 -41.19 -10.57
CA GLY A 257 14.64 -42.36 -9.71
C GLY A 257 13.76 -43.54 -10.14
N ARG A 258 13.71 -44.61 -9.34
CA ARG A 258 12.89 -45.81 -9.61
C ARG A 258 12.42 -46.46 -8.33
N GLY A 259 11.30 -47.17 -8.43
CA GLY A 259 10.74 -47.95 -7.33
C GLY A 259 9.85 -47.16 -6.36
N TYR A 260 9.52 -45.90 -6.63
CA TYR A 260 8.58 -45.09 -5.85
C TYR A 260 7.13 -45.52 -6.10
N LEU A 261 6.27 -45.40 -5.07
CA LEU A 261 4.86 -45.80 -5.15
C LEU A 261 3.95 -44.56 -5.18
N ALA A 262 2.89 -44.58 -5.97
CA ALA A 262 1.85 -43.55 -5.90
C ALA A 262 1.21 -43.54 -4.50
N GLY A 263 1.08 -42.36 -3.91
CA GLY A 263 0.63 -42.15 -2.53
C GLY A 263 1.74 -42.14 -1.48
N GLU A 264 2.96 -42.55 -1.83
CA GLU A 264 4.09 -42.62 -0.89
C GLU A 264 4.49 -41.23 -0.37
N ARG A 265 4.80 -41.16 0.93
CA ARG A 265 5.33 -39.93 1.56
C ARG A 265 6.84 -39.88 1.38
N VAL A 266 7.32 -38.76 0.88
CA VAL A 266 8.74 -38.49 0.64
C VAL A 266 9.12 -37.13 1.19
N ALA A 267 10.37 -36.99 1.60
CA ALA A 267 11.01 -35.71 1.91
C ALA A 267 12.06 -35.39 0.85
N LEU A 268 12.54 -34.14 0.85
CA LEU A 268 13.67 -33.73 0.03
C LEU A 268 14.89 -33.64 0.95
N ALA A 269 16.01 -34.26 0.61
CA ALA A 269 17.26 -34.13 1.34
C ALA A 269 18.29 -33.42 0.46
N ARG A 270 19.17 -32.63 1.06
CA ARG A 270 20.23 -31.97 0.29
C ARG A 270 21.26 -33.03 -0.11
N GLY A 271 21.66 -33.05 -1.38
CA GLY A 271 22.48 -34.13 -1.95
C GLY A 271 23.78 -34.45 -1.18
N ASP A 272 24.36 -33.46 -0.49
CA ASP A 272 25.62 -33.59 0.25
C ASP A 272 25.45 -34.22 1.64
N ASP A 273 24.21 -34.30 2.15
CA ASP A 273 23.88 -34.81 3.49
C ASP A 273 22.48 -35.46 3.49
N PRO A 274 22.38 -36.78 3.29
CA PRO A 274 21.11 -37.49 3.29
C PRO A 274 20.45 -37.58 4.68
N GLU A 275 21.18 -37.28 5.76
CA GLU A 275 20.64 -37.18 7.10
C GLU A 275 20.00 -35.80 7.36
N ALA A 276 20.48 -34.75 6.67
CA ALA A 276 19.84 -33.43 6.59
C ALA A 276 18.58 -33.46 5.70
N ARG A 277 17.58 -34.23 6.12
CA ARG A 277 16.25 -34.23 5.52
C ARG A 277 15.63 -32.86 5.74
N THR A 278 15.05 -32.29 4.69
CA THR A 278 14.13 -31.19 4.89
C THR A 278 12.88 -31.70 5.59
N THR A 279 12.29 -30.82 6.35
CA THR A 279 11.03 -31.03 7.07
C THR A 279 9.78 -30.96 6.18
N CYS A 280 9.90 -30.65 4.88
CA CYS A 280 8.75 -30.67 3.97
C CYS A 280 8.42 -32.12 3.60
N VAL A 281 7.13 -32.43 3.61
CA VAL A 281 6.65 -33.73 3.16
C VAL A 281 5.85 -33.59 1.88
N PHE A 282 6.18 -34.44 0.92
CA PHE A 282 5.52 -34.58 -0.35
C PHE A 282 4.86 -35.95 -0.44
N ARG A 283 3.80 -36.03 -1.23
CA ARG A 283 3.17 -37.25 -1.68
C ARG A 283 3.54 -37.47 -3.13
N VAL A 284 3.96 -38.68 -3.48
CA VAL A 284 4.14 -39.07 -4.88
C VAL A 284 2.76 -39.21 -5.52
N VAL A 285 2.39 -38.34 -6.46
CA VAL A 285 1.07 -38.37 -7.11
C VAL A 285 1.09 -38.94 -8.52
N GLY A 286 2.28 -39.04 -9.12
CA GLY A 286 2.48 -39.66 -10.43
C GLY A 286 3.73 -40.54 -10.44
N THR A 287 3.58 -41.74 -10.98
CA THR A 287 4.67 -42.69 -11.20
C THR A 287 4.65 -43.25 -12.62
N GLY A 288 5.83 -43.46 -13.22
CA GLY A 288 6.01 -44.22 -14.46
C GLY A 288 5.90 -45.73 -14.25
N VAL A 289 6.18 -46.50 -15.31
CA VAL A 289 6.05 -47.98 -15.32
C VAL A 289 6.95 -48.64 -14.27
N ASP A 290 8.15 -48.10 -14.04
CA ASP A 290 9.14 -48.65 -13.09
C ASP A 290 9.14 -47.91 -11.73
N GLY A 291 8.04 -47.21 -11.40
CA GLY A 291 7.99 -46.36 -10.20
C GLY A 291 8.88 -45.12 -10.30
N GLU A 292 9.13 -44.63 -11.51
CA GLU A 292 9.82 -43.36 -11.76
C GLU A 292 8.93 -42.20 -11.32
N ILE A 293 9.41 -41.28 -10.49
CA ILE A 293 8.58 -40.14 -10.07
C ILE A 293 8.32 -39.26 -11.29
N THR A 294 7.04 -39.01 -11.57
CA THR A 294 6.62 -38.06 -12.61
C THR A 294 5.95 -36.82 -12.02
N ALA A 295 5.41 -36.93 -10.81
CA ALA A 295 4.81 -35.80 -10.11
C ALA A 295 4.85 -35.97 -8.58
N LEU A 296 5.09 -34.85 -7.90
CA LEU A 296 5.02 -34.72 -6.44
C LEU A 296 3.96 -33.68 -6.08
N GLU A 297 3.22 -33.95 -5.01
CA GLU A 297 2.30 -33.00 -4.39
C GLU A 297 2.79 -32.72 -2.97
N ARG A 298 3.03 -31.46 -2.63
CA ARG A 298 3.37 -31.11 -1.25
C ARG A 298 2.15 -31.29 -0.35
N ILE A 299 2.33 -32.01 0.75
CA ILE A 299 1.29 -32.24 1.76
C ILE A 299 1.62 -31.61 3.12
N GLU A 300 2.89 -31.26 3.37
CA GLU A 300 3.34 -30.61 4.59
C GLU A 300 4.44 -29.58 4.28
N ALA A 301 4.36 -28.40 4.90
CA ALA A 301 5.42 -27.41 4.83
C ALA A 301 6.46 -27.68 5.92
N GLY A 302 7.71 -27.84 5.50
CA GLY A 302 8.86 -27.89 6.38
C GLY A 302 9.38 -26.51 6.73
N THR A 303 10.33 -26.46 7.64
CA THR A 303 10.99 -25.30 8.23
C THR A 303 12.43 -25.10 7.75
N ASP A 304 12.99 -26.04 6.98
CA ASP A 304 14.35 -25.94 6.46
C ASP A 304 14.46 -25.09 5.19
N PRO A 305 15.46 -24.19 5.10
CA PRO A 305 15.66 -23.32 3.95
C PRO A 305 15.94 -24.09 2.66
N TYR A 306 15.04 -23.93 1.69
CA TYR A 306 15.31 -24.33 0.31
C TYR A 306 16.19 -23.28 -0.38
N ARG A 307 17.11 -23.75 -1.23
CA ARG A 307 17.87 -22.90 -2.15
C ARG A 307 17.24 -23.03 -3.53
N SER A 308 16.85 -21.89 -4.10
CA SER A 308 16.47 -21.82 -5.52
C SER A 308 17.64 -22.31 -6.39
N ALA A 309 17.29 -23.03 -7.46
CA ALA A 309 18.20 -23.69 -8.39
C ALA A 309 19.14 -24.75 -7.76
N ALA A 310 18.80 -25.31 -6.59
CA ALA A 310 19.52 -26.44 -6.00
C ALA A 310 18.79 -27.77 -6.23
N ALA A 311 19.57 -28.84 -6.44
CA ALA A 311 19.06 -30.20 -6.55
C ALA A 311 18.93 -30.86 -5.18
N TYR A 312 17.82 -31.55 -4.97
CA TYR A 312 17.51 -32.29 -3.75
C TYR A 312 17.21 -33.74 -4.09
N ARG A 313 17.71 -34.64 -3.27
CA ARG A 313 17.41 -36.07 -3.34
C ARG A 313 16.03 -36.33 -2.74
N VAL A 314 15.20 -37.12 -3.41
CA VAL A 314 13.90 -37.55 -2.88
C VAL A 314 14.10 -38.76 -1.97
N VAL A 315 13.73 -38.63 -0.70
CA VAL A 315 13.94 -39.64 0.34
C VAL A 315 12.59 -40.19 0.81
N PRO A 316 12.32 -41.50 0.67
CA PRO A 316 11.09 -42.09 1.20
C PRO A 316 11.07 -41.99 2.73
N LEU A 317 9.91 -41.64 3.30
CA LEU A 317 9.76 -41.50 4.75
C LEU A 317 9.31 -42.79 5.42
N ASP A 318 8.54 -43.61 4.72
CA ASP A 318 7.85 -44.77 5.30
C ASP A 318 8.59 -46.11 5.03
N ARG A 319 9.73 -46.08 4.33
CA ARG A 319 10.57 -47.28 4.07
C ARG A 319 12.06 -46.96 3.92
N PRO A 320 12.95 -47.97 4.00
CA PRO A 320 14.39 -47.76 3.88
C PRO A 320 14.79 -47.14 2.53
N VAL A 321 15.73 -46.20 2.57
CA VAL A 321 16.20 -45.44 1.40
C VAL A 321 16.79 -46.34 0.31
N ASP A 322 17.38 -47.47 0.70
CA ASP A 322 18.03 -48.42 -0.22
C ASP A 322 17.03 -49.23 -1.08
N THR A 323 15.73 -49.07 -0.83
CA THR A 323 14.67 -49.75 -1.60
C THR A 323 14.26 -49.01 -2.88
N VAL A 324 14.82 -47.83 -3.12
CA VAL A 324 14.54 -46.99 -4.29
C VAL A 324 15.84 -46.53 -4.95
N SER A 325 15.83 -46.39 -6.28
CA SER A 325 16.87 -45.63 -6.97
C SER A 325 16.62 -44.15 -6.74
N ALA A 326 17.67 -43.40 -6.37
CA ALA A 326 17.55 -42.00 -5.98
C ALA A 326 16.93 -41.16 -7.11
N ALA A 327 15.85 -40.44 -6.78
CA ALA A 327 15.36 -39.36 -7.62
C ALA A 327 15.97 -38.03 -7.16
N HIS A 328 16.17 -37.11 -8.11
CA HIS A 328 16.64 -35.75 -7.86
C HIS A 328 15.68 -34.73 -8.44
N VAL A 329 15.37 -33.74 -7.62
CA VAL A 329 14.44 -32.66 -7.93
C VAL A 329 15.17 -31.33 -7.80
N LEU A 330 15.15 -30.54 -8.86
CA LEU A 330 15.66 -29.17 -8.88
C LEU A 330 14.54 -28.24 -8.46
N VAL A 331 14.71 -27.57 -7.31
CA VAL A 331 13.78 -26.54 -6.84
C VAL A 331 14.04 -25.26 -7.61
N LEU A 332 13.07 -24.80 -8.41
CA LEU A 332 13.25 -23.62 -9.25
C LEU A 332 12.96 -22.33 -8.48
N ALA A 333 11.92 -22.35 -7.65
CA ALA A 333 11.49 -21.19 -6.88
C ALA A 333 11.18 -21.55 -5.42
N THR A 334 11.37 -20.58 -4.54
CA THR A 334 11.10 -20.68 -3.10
C THR A 334 10.04 -19.68 -2.69
N SER A 335 9.31 -20.01 -1.65
CA SER A 335 8.26 -19.21 -1.01
C SER A 335 8.57 -19.04 0.47
N THR A 336 7.99 -18.00 1.07
CA THR A 336 7.93 -17.90 2.53
C THR A 336 6.59 -18.45 3.00
N ALA A 337 6.62 -19.37 3.94
CA ALA A 337 5.45 -20.04 4.47
C ALA A 337 5.08 -19.45 5.83
N PHE A 338 3.81 -19.11 6.03
CA PHE A 338 3.26 -18.67 7.30
C PHE A 338 2.13 -19.61 7.72
N ARG A 339 2.22 -20.18 8.92
CA ARG A 339 1.11 -20.93 9.50
C ARG A 339 0.14 -19.93 10.12
N CYS A 340 -1.13 -20.01 9.73
CA CYS A 340 -2.17 -19.08 10.15
C CYS A 340 -3.39 -19.82 10.65
N ARG A 341 -4.03 -19.29 11.69
CA ARG A 341 -5.37 -19.67 12.14
C ARG A 341 -6.32 -18.50 11.97
N PHE A 342 -7.32 -18.66 11.11
CA PHE A 342 -8.32 -17.63 10.87
C PHE A 342 -9.42 -17.65 11.95
N SER A 343 -9.90 -16.45 12.29
CA SER A 343 -10.96 -16.24 13.29
C SER A 343 -12.35 -16.62 12.78
N GLU A 344 -12.57 -16.51 11.48
CA GLU A 344 -13.82 -16.86 10.82
C GLU A 344 -13.89 -18.38 10.56
N ALA A 345 -14.90 -19.04 11.11
CA ALA A 345 -15.14 -20.49 10.96
C ALA A 345 -15.84 -20.87 9.65
N ALA A 346 -16.14 -19.89 8.78
CA ALA A 346 -16.69 -20.17 7.46
C ALA A 346 -15.70 -21.00 6.64
N THR A 347 -16.19 -21.79 5.67
CA THR A 347 -15.35 -22.59 4.76
C THR A 347 -14.50 -21.67 3.88
N ILE A 348 -13.31 -21.32 4.36
CA ILE A 348 -12.28 -20.64 3.58
C ILE A 348 -11.83 -21.57 2.48
N THR A 349 -11.92 -21.12 1.24
CA THR A 349 -11.48 -21.89 0.08
C THR A 349 -10.12 -21.43 -0.39
N ARG A 350 -9.47 -22.27 -1.19
CA ARG A 350 -8.21 -21.93 -1.87
C ARG A 350 -8.33 -20.67 -2.73
N GLN A 351 -9.49 -20.43 -3.33
CA GLN A 351 -9.73 -19.28 -4.23
C GLN A 351 -9.87 -17.96 -3.47
N ASP A 352 -10.19 -18.00 -2.17
CA ASP A 352 -10.27 -16.81 -1.32
C ASP A 352 -8.87 -16.31 -0.92
N LEU A 353 -7.88 -17.22 -0.90
CA LEU A 353 -6.53 -16.97 -0.41
C LEU A 353 -5.51 -16.78 -1.54
N VAL A 354 -5.48 -17.68 -2.52
CA VAL A 354 -4.47 -17.63 -3.59
C VAL A 354 -4.73 -16.44 -4.50
N GLY A 355 -3.69 -15.64 -4.72
CA GLY A 355 -3.81 -14.40 -5.49
C GLY A 355 -4.24 -13.18 -4.69
N SER A 356 -4.44 -13.34 -3.37
CA SER A 356 -4.71 -12.27 -2.41
C SER A 356 -3.41 -11.79 -1.74
N TYR A 357 -3.49 -10.67 -1.03
CA TYR A 357 -2.40 -10.15 -0.21
C TYR A 357 -2.46 -10.70 1.21
N LEU A 358 -1.36 -11.23 1.72
CA LEU A 358 -1.13 -11.40 3.15
C LEU A 358 -0.53 -10.11 3.71
N SER A 359 -1.17 -9.53 4.72
CA SER A 359 -0.57 -8.50 5.56
C SER A 359 -0.36 -9.04 6.95
N CYS A 360 0.90 -9.06 7.38
CA CYS A 360 1.25 -9.31 8.76
C CYS A 360 1.42 -7.96 9.46
N SER A 361 0.84 -7.82 10.65
CA SER A 361 1.01 -6.59 11.44
C SER A 361 2.50 -6.27 11.67
N LEU A 362 3.40 -7.24 11.78
CA LEU A 362 4.85 -6.98 11.87
C LEU A 362 5.42 -6.29 10.63
N PHE A 363 4.93 -6.59 9.44
CA PHE A 363 5.41 -5.96 8.21
C PHE A 363 4.78 -4.59 7.97
N SER A 364 3.78 -4.22 8.76
CA SER A 364 3.08 -2.95 8.63
C SER A 364 4.00 -1.75 8.83
N PRO A 365 3.77 -0.64 8.11
CA PRO A 365 4.33 0.68 8.41
C PRO A 365 4.05 1.18 9.83
N LEU A 366 3.09 0.57 10.54
CA LEU A 366 2.84 0.76 11.97
C LEU A 366 4.01 0.33 12.85
N PHE A 367 4.99 -0.39 12.32
CA PHE A 367 6.18 -0.78 13.06
C PHE A 367 7.44 -0.32 12.34
N THR A 368 8.38 0.22 13.12
CA THR A 368 9.71 0.58 12.65
C THR A 368 10.75 -0.12 13.51
N VAL A 369 11.93 -0.34 12.95
CA VAL A 369 13.04 -0.96 13.67
C VAL A 369 14.17 0.05 13.74
N HIS A 370 14.62 0.31 14.97
CA HIS A 370 15.74 1.18 15.27
C HIS A 370 16.65 0.51 16.30
N GLN A 371 17.96 0.45 16.07
CA GLN A 371 18.91 -0.20 16.99
C GLN A 371 18.47 -1.63 17.41
N ASN A 372 18.01 -2.45 16.45
CA ASN A 372 17.49 -3.81 16.68
C ASN A 372 16.29 -3.91 17.64
N ARG A 373 15.61 -2.80 17.93
CA ARG A 373 14.36 -2.78 18.70
C ARG A 373 13.21 -2.43 17.77
N LEU A 374 12.10 -3.14 17.94
CA LEU A 374 10.84 -2.91 17.24
C LEU A 374 10.05 -1.82 18.00
N TYR A 375 9.76 -0.72 17.33
CA TYR A 375 8.93 0.36 17.85
C TYR A 375 7.64 0.43 17.04
N THR A 376 6.53 0.76 17.69
CA THR A 376 5.34 1.19 16.98
C THR A 376 5.57 2.59 16.41
N SER A 377 5.23 2.81 15.15
CA SER A 377 5.15 4.12 14.50
C SER A 377 3.72 4.65 14.66
N PRO A 378 3.45 5.49 15.67
CA PRO A 378 2.13 6.07 15.84
C PRO A 378 1.78 6.99 14.67
N ASN A 379 0.52 6.90 14.25
CA ASN A 379 -0.05 7.68 13.14
C ASN A 379 0.69 7.49 11.80
N ALA A 380 1.14 6.27 11.48
CA ALA A 380 1.43 5.96 10.09
C ALA A 380 0.11 5.90 9.31
N ALA A 381 -0.03 6.72 8.27
CA ALA A 381 -1.06 6.48 7.27
C ALA A 381 -0.56 5.33 6.37
N TYR A 382 -1.42 4.33 6.11
CA TYR A 382 -1.04 3.18 5.28
C TYR A 382 -0.72 3.44 3.81
N PRO A 383 -1.10 4.57 3.17
CA PRO A 383 -0.42 4.92 1.94
C PRO A 383 0.95 5.49 2.30
N VAL A 384 1.93 4.62 2.55
CA VAL A 384 3.33 5.01 2.58
C VAL A 384 3.70 5.42 1.16
N PRO A 385 4.23 6.62 0.95
CA PRO A 385 4.87 6.96 -0.31
C PRO A 385 6.04 6.00 -0.48
N VAL A 386 5.93 5.05 -1.41
CA VAL A 386 7.00 4.09 -1.67
C VAL A 386 7.51 4.34 -3.08
N THR A 387 8.82 4.54 -3.18
CA THR A 387 9.54 4.48 -4.44
C THR A 387 10.24 3.12 -4.50
N GLY A 388 9.92 2.34 -5.53
CA GLY A 388 10.51 1.01 -5.74
C GLY A 388 10.41 0.64 -7.21
N PRO A 389 11.46 0.02 -7.79
CA PRO A 389 11.46 -0.33 -9.20
C PRO A 389 10.64 -1.58 -9.51
N ASP A 390 10.28 -2.37 -8.50
CA ASP A 390 9.59 -3.65 -8.66
C ASP A 390 8.46 -3.83 -7.65
N LEU A 391 7.50 -4.67 -8.03
CA LEU A 391 6.29 -4.94 -7.26
C LEU A 391 6.60 -5.47 -5.86
N ARG A 392 7.60 -6.35 -5.72
CA ARG A 392 7.91 -6.99 -4.43
C ARG A 392 8.46 -5.97 -3.44
N THR A 393 9.39 -5.13 -3.87
CA THR A 393 9.93 -4.04 -3.04
C THR A 393 8.80 -3.12 -2.57
N MET A 394 7.85 -2.78 -3.44
CA MET A 394 6.72 -1.92 -3.07
C MET A 394 5.74 -2.60 -2.12
N GLN A 395 5.46 -3.89 -2.32
CA GLN A 395 4.64 -4.71 -1.43
C GLN A 395 5.29 -4.86 -0.04
N GLU A 396 6.58 -5.18 0.03
CA GLU A 396 7.33 -5.28 1.29
C GLU A 396 7.30 -3.96 2.06
N ALA A 397 7.48 -2.82 1.38
CA ALA A 397 7.41 -1.50 1.98
C ALA A 397 5.99 -1.11 2.43
N ALA A 398 4.96 -1.57 1.71
CA ALA A 398 3.58 -1.42 2.12
C ALA A 398 3.24 -2.33 3.30
N GLY A 399 3.98 -3.42 3.54
CA GLY A 399 3.70 -4.40 4.58
C GLY A 399 2.73 -5.50 4.14
N VAL A 400 2.77 -5.85 2.85
CA VAL A 400 1.99 -6.93 2.26
C VAL A 400 2.85 -7.84 1.40
N ILE A 401 2.37 -9.06 1.17
CA ILE A 401 3.04 -10.03 0.29
C ILE A 401 1.95 -10.83 -0.45
N GLY A 402 2.16 -11.14 -1.73
CA GLY A 402 1.23 -11.97 -2.49
C GLY A 402 1.23 -13.45 -2.04
N ILE A 403 0.05 -14.05 -1.94
CA ILE A 403 -0.14 -15.47 -1.61
C ILE A 403 -0.12 -16.29 -2.91
N GLU A 404 0.87 -17.17 -3.05
CA GLU A 404 1.10 -18.04 -4.20
C GLU A 404 0.34 -19.36 -4.10
N ASP A 405 0.26 -19.93 -2.91
CA ASP A 405 -0.36 -21.23 -2.66
C ASP A 405 -0.83 -21.33 -1.21
N VAL A 406 -1.64 -22.33 -0.90
CA VAL A 406 -2.11 -22.63 0.45
C VAL A 406 -2.20 -24.13 0.66
N LEU A 407 -1.79 -24.57 1.85
CA LEU A 407 -2.01 -25.91 2.37
C LEU A 407 -3.05 -25.83 3.50
N PHE A 408 -4.11 -26.63 3.42
CA PHE A 408 -5.12 -26.69 4.47
C PHE A 408 -4.73 -27.76 5.50
N LEU A 409 -4.53 -27.35 6.75
CA LEU A 409 -4.27 -28.25 7.88
C LEU A 409 -5.56 -28.61 8.62
N GLY A 410 -6.57 -27.73 8.53
CA GLY A 410 -7.89 -27.91 9.13
C GLY A 410 -8.92 -26.96 8.50
N ARG A 411 -10.06 -26.75 9.17
CA ARG A 411 -11.14 -25.88 8.67
C ARG A 411 -10.75 -24.40 8.61
N ASN A 412 -9.99 -23.94 9.61
CA ASN A 412 -9.54 -22.55 9.74
C ASN A 412 -8.03 -22.43 9.91
N GLU A 413 -7.30 -23.54 9.80
CA GLU A 413 -5.86 -23.59 9.95
C GLU A 413 -5.21 -23.91 8.61
N VAL A 414 -4.30 -23.02 8.20
CA VAL A 414 -3.65 -23.10 6.89
C VAL A 414 -2.17 -22.79 7.00
N VAL A 415 -1.41 -23.25 6.02
CA VAL A 415 -0.09 -22.71 5.70
C VAL A 415 -0.23 -21.89 4.43
N LEU A 416 -0.07 -20.58 4.56
CA LEU A 416 -0.01 -19.65 3.43
C LEU A 416 1.40 -19.66 2.88
N LEU A 417 1.52 -19.87 1.58
CA LEU A 417 2.78 -19.84 0.86
C LEU A 417 2.78 -18.55 0.05
N THR A 418 3.68 -17.65 0.40
CA THR A 418 3.76 -16.33 -0.20
C THR A 418 4.98 -16.21 -1.09
N GLN A 419 5.00 -15.16 -1.91
CA GLN A 419 6.23 -14.72 -2.56
C GLN A 419 7.37 -14.67 -1.53
N ALA A 420 8.57 -15.12 -1.93
CA ALA A 420 9.71 -15.14 -1.02
C ALA A 420 10.01 -13.73 -0.47
N VAL A 421 10.05 -13.63 0.85
CA VAL A 421 10.35 -12.38 1.55
C VAL A 421 11.86 -12.23 1.66
N SER A 422 12.36 -11.00 1.52
CA SER A 422 13.78 -10.76 1.71
C SER A 422 14.25 -11.20 3.12
N PRO A 423 15.35 -11.98 3.25
CA PRO A 423 15.86 -12.40 4.56
C PRO A 423 16.26 -11.22 5.46
N ALA A 424 16.56 -10.06 4.87
CA ALA A 424 16.80 -8.83 5.61
C ALA A 424 15.53 -8.35 6.33
N LEU A 425 14.37 -8.39 5.67
CA LEU A 425 13.09 -8.02 6.29
C LEU A 425 12.71 -8.97 7.43
N LEU A 426 12.83 -10.29 7.22
CA LEU A 426 12.53 -11.28 8.26
C LEU A 426 13.45 -11.14 9.48
N ARG A 427 14.75 -10.88 9.26
CA ARG A 427 15.71 -10.60 10.35
C ARG A 427 15.41 -9.29 11.07
N ARG A 428 15.03 -8.24 10.33
CA ARG A 428 14.69 -6.93 10.89
C ARG A 428 13.58 -7.04 11.94
N PHE A 429 12.59 -7.92 11.72
CA PHE A 429 11.48 -8.13 12.66
C PHE A 429 11.73 -9.22 13.72
N GLY A 430 12.94 -9.76 13.81
CA GLY A 430 13.29 -10.73 14.85
C GLY A 430 12.49 -12.04 14.77
N LEU A 431 11.96 -12.40 13.59
CA LEU A 431 11.13 -13.60 13.42
C LEU A 431 11.89 -14.92 13.63
N TYR A 432 13.23 -14.86 13.70
CA TYR A 432 14.10 -15.98 14.04
C TYR A 432 14.11 -16.29 15.55
N GLU A 433 13.96 -15.29 16.42
CA GLU A 433 14.04 -15.41 17.89
C GLU A 433 13.00 -14.49 18.56
N PRO A 434 11.72 -14.89 18.59
CA PRO A 434 10.65 -13.98 18.94
C PRO A 434 10.61 -13.77 20.46
N THR A 435 10.84 -12.53 20.89
CA THR A 435 10.60 -12.14 22.29
C THR A 435 9.10 -12.16 22.62
N ALA A 436 8.75 -12.37 23.88
CA ALA A 436 7.38 -12.33 24.39
C ALA A 436 6.67 -10.98 24.14
N ALA A 437 7.42 -9.93 23.77
CA ALA A 437 6.92 -8.59 23.47
C ALA A 437 6.05 -8.49 22.20
N LEU A 438 5.94 -9.56 21.39
CA LEU A 438 5.13 -9.59 20.17
C LEU A 438 3.70 -10.13 20.36
N ALA A 439 3.25 -10.39 21.60
CA ALA A 439 1.86 -10.77 21.85
C ALA A 439 0.92 -9.64 21.36
N GLY A 440 0.10 -9.94 20.33
CA GLY A 440 -0.75 -8.96 19.62
C GLY A 440 -0.15 -8.38 18.33
N ALA A 441 1.13 -8.58 18.04
CA ALA A 441 1.75 -8.26 16.74
C ALA A 441 1.73 -9.45 15.76
N LEU A 442 0.99 -10.50 16.09
CA LEU A 442 0.94 -11.74 15.31
C LEU A 442 -0.34 -11.85 14.49
N ASN A 443 -1.17 -10.80 14.50
CA ASN A 443 -2.39 -10.78 13.74
C ASN A 443 -2.09 -10.57 12.26
N VAL A 444 -2.83 -11.30 11.44
CA VAL A 444 -2.78 -11.29 9.99
C VAL A 444 -4.10 -10.84 9.42
N ALA A 445 -4.04 -10.15 8.29
CA ALA A 445 -5.19 -9.89 7.45
C ALA A 445 -4.89 -10.39 6.04
N VAL A 446 -5.87 -11.03 5.41
CA VAL A 446 -5.81 -11.37 3.98
C VAL A 446 -6.73 -10.43 3.23
N PHE A 447 -6.12 -9.62 2.36
CA PHE A 447 -6.84 -8.65 1.54
C PHE A 447 -7.02 -9.19 0.14
N PRO A 448 -8.27 -9.34 -0.33
CA PRO A 448 -8.51 -9.82 -1.68
C PRO A 448 -7.96 -8.82 -2.69
N TYR A 449 -7.39 -9.34 -3.78
CA TYR A 449 -7.17 -8.54 -4.97
C TYR A 449 -8.52 -8.01 -5.50
N VAL A 450 -8.54 -6.74 -5.93
CA VAL A 450 -9.75 -6.10 -6.43
C VAL A 450 -9.70 -5.90 -7.94
N THR A 451 -8.62 -5.29 -8.43
CA THR A 451 -8.46 -4.93 -9.84
C THR A 451 -6.99 -4.63 -10.14
N ASP A 452 -6.64 -4.65 -11.42
CA ASP A 452 -5.39 -4.08 -11.89
C ASP A 452 -5.59 -2.57 -11.95
N GLY A 453 -4.61 -1.83 -11.45
CA GLY A 453 -4.55 -0.38 -11.51
C GLY A 453 -4.18 0.12 -12.91
N VAL A 454 -3.66 -0.74 -13.79
CA VAL A 454 -3.40 -0.36 -15.18
C VAL A 454 -4.67 -0.51 -16.00
N VAL A 455 -5.16 0.60 -16.58
CA VAL A 455 -6.27 0.58 -17.53
C VAL A 455 -5.77 0.98 -18.92
N PRO A 456 -5.73 0.04 -19.88
CA PRO A 456 -5.31 0.36 -21.24
C PRO A 456 -6.37 1.18 -21.98
N LEU A 457 -5.94 1.81 -23.08
CA LEU A 457 -6.84 2.40 -24.06
C LEU A 457 -7.67 1.28 -24.70
N ASN A 458 -8.96 1.28 -24.40
CA ASN A 458 -9.93 0.41 -25.05
C ASN A 458 -10.48 1.10 -26.30
N PHE A 459 -10.26 0.49 -27.46
CA PHE A 459 -10.75 1.01 -28.72
C PHE A 459 -11.74 0.03 -29.36
N THR A 460 -12.94 0.51 -29.70
CA THR A 460 -14.08 -0.33 -30.10
C THR A 460 -14.34 -0.41 -31.62
N GLY A 461 -13.50 0.20 -32.47
CA GLY A 461 -13.68 0.17 -33.93
C GLY A 461 -12.96 -0.99 -34.65
N THR A 462 -13.01 -1.00 -35.99
CA THR A 462 -12.56 -2.12 -36.82
C THR A 462 -11.06 -2.07 -37.16
N TYR A 463 -10.35 -3.19 -36.86
CA TYR A 463 -8.90 -3.36 -37.07
C TYR A 463 -8.38 -2.99 -38.47
N LEU A 464 -9.14 -3.34 -39.52
CA LEU A 464 -8.71 -3.19 -40.91
C LEU A 464 -8.53 -1.74 -41.37
N THR A 465 -9.23 -0.77 -40.77
CA THR A 465 -9.13 0.64 -41.17
C THR A 465 -8.10 1.45 -40.36
N GLN A 466 -7.37 0.79 -39.45
CA GLN A 466 -6.73 1.48 -38.31
C GLN A 466 -5.29 1.06 -38.01
N SER A 467 -4.78 0.02 -38.69
CA SER A 467 -3.34 -0.23 -38.71
C SER A 467 -2.55 0.86 -39.44
N GLN A 468 -3.24 1.72 -40.22
CA GLN A 468 -2.63 2.82 -40.94
C GLN A 468 -2.70 4.12 -40.12
N MET A 469 -1.56 4.76 -39.92
CA MET A 469 -1.49 6.10 -39.35
C MET A 469 -2.31 7.09 -40.19
N ALA A 470 -3.13 7.91 -39.56
CA ALA A 470 -3.90 8.96 -40.22
C ALA A 470 -3.61 10.32 -39.59
N CYS A 471 -3.92 11.40 -40.30
CA CYS A 471 -3.85 12.75 -39.76
C CYS A 471 -5.08 13.03 -38.90
N TYR A 472 -4.85 13.51 -37.68
CA TYR A 472 -5.88 13.98 -36.78
C TYR A 472 -5.60 15.42 -36.40
N GLU A 473 -6.65 16.20 -36.31
CA GLU A 473 -6.66 17.41 -35.50
C GLU A 473 -6.93 17.04 -34.05
N ILE A 474 -6.09 17.52 -33.16
CA ILE A 474 -6.15 17.25 -31.73
C ILE A 474 -6.25 18.58 -30.98
N THR A 475 -7.12 18.62 -29.97
CA THR A 475 -7.31 19.79 -29.08
C THR A 475 -7.35 19.35 -27.63
N VAL A 476 -6.72 20.11 -26.73
CA VAL A 476 -6.80 19.88 -25.28
C VAL A 476 -7.97 20.67 -24.71
N LEU A 477 -9.06 19.98 -24.37
CA LEU A 477 -10.24 20.61 -23.80
C LEU A 477 -10.08 20.90 -22.31
N SER A 478 -9.34 20.05 -21.60
CA SER A 478 -9.07 20.20 -20.17
C SER A 478 -7.81 19.44 -19.82
N LEU A 479 -6.92 20.06 -19.06
CA LEU A 479 -5.80 19.45 -18.38
C LEU A 479 -5.87 19.87 -16.90
N ILE A 480 -6.07 18.90 -16.01
CA ILE A 480 -6.17 19.11 -14.57
C ILE A 480 -4.85 18.68 -13.96
N LEU A 481 -4.17 19.60 -13.28
CA LEU A 481 -2.88 19.35 -12.62
C LEU A 481 -3.01 19.56 -11.11
N PRO A 482 -2.34 18.73 -10.29
CA PRO A 482 -2.24 19.00 -8.86
C PRO A 482 -1.44 20.28 -8.63
N ASN A 483 -1.90 21.12 -7.72
CA ASN A 483 -1.24 22.35 -7.32
C ASN A 483 -0.47 22.14 -6.02
N VAL A 484 0.61 21.35 -6.12
CA VAL A 484 1.47 20.97 -5.01
C VAL A 484 2.90 21.47 -5.28
N PRO A 485 3.77 21.56 -4.26
CA PRO A 485 5.16 21.91 -4.48
C PRO A 485 5.85 20.89 -5.41
N LEU A 486 6.64 21.37 -6.35
CA LEU A 486 7.41 20.53 -7.26
C LEU A 486 8.77 20.14 -6.68
N ASP A 487 9.31 19.01 -7.09
CA ASP A 487 10.67 18.54 -6.81
C ASP A 487 11.70 19.19 -7.75
N ALA A 488 11.53 20.49 -7.99
CA ALA A 488 12.44 21.32 -8.78
C ALA A 488 13.19 22.28 -7.85
N LEU A 489 14.29 22.85 -8.33
CA LEU A 489 15.18 23.76 -7.56
C LEU A 489 14.44 24.87 -6.80
N ASP A 490 13.31 25.34 -7.33
CA ASP A 490 12.58 26.49 -6.77
C ASP A 490 11.42 26.09 -5.83
N THR A 491 11.09 24.80 -5.70
CA THR A 491 9.98 24.27 -4.85
C THR A 491 8.63 24.97 -5.03
N LEU A 492 8.43 25.64 -6.17
CA LEU A 492 7.22 26.38 -6.46
C LEU A 492 6.03 25.45 -6.59
N LEU A 493 4.84 25.98 -6.30
CA LEU A 493 3.59 25.32 -6.66
C LEU A 493 3.47 25.25 -8.18
N THR A 494 2.74 24.25 -8.69
CA THR A 494 2.43 24.15 -10.13
C THR A 494 1.85 25.44 -10.69
N SER A 495 0.98 26.14 -9.94
CA SER A 495 0.41 27.43 -10.33
C SER A 495 1.41 28.58 -10.43
N GLY A 496 2.64 28.40 -9.94
CA GLY A 496 3.71 29.40 -10.02
C GLY A 496 4.39 29.46 -11.39
N TYR A 497 4.15 28.48 -12.27
CA TYR A 497 4.68 28.46 -13.62
C TYR A 497 3.71 29.16 -14.60
N PRO A 498 4.21 29.90 -15.60
CA PRO A 498 3.35 30.61 -16.54
C PRO A 498 2.64 29.68 -17.54
N TYR A 499 3.24 28.53 -17.84
CA TYR A 499 2.69 27.51 -18.72
C TYR A 499 3.36 26.17 -18.45
N VAL A 500 2.73 25.10 -18.94
CA VAL A 500 3.36 23.78 -19.07
C VAL A 500 3.34 23.35 -20.52
N LEU A 501 4.25 22.45 -20.86
CA LEU A 501 4.28 21.78 -22.14
C LEU A 501 3.61 20.41 -22.00
N LEU A 502 2.75 20.06 -22.96
CA LEU A 502 2.10 18.75 -23.01
C LEU A 502 2.58 18.00 -24.25
N GLU A 503 3.07 16.79 -24.04
CA GLU A 503 3.42 15.85 -25.11
C GLU A 503 2.43 14.69 -25.14
N ILE A 504 1.95 14.42 -26.36
CA ILE A 504 1.12 13.27 -26.69
C ILE A 504 1.72 12.63 -27.93
N SER A 505 2.15 11.38 -27.83
CA SER A 505 2.72 10.67 -28.98
C SER A 505 2.45 9.17 -28.96
N ASN A 506 2.40 8.55 -30.13
CA ASN A 506 2.48 7.10 -30.25
C ASN A 506 3.88 6.59 -29.81
N VAL A 507 3.98 5.33 -29.39
CA VAL A 507 5.19 4.73 -28.81
C VAL A 507 5.97 3.88 -29.81
N SER A 508 5.30 3.06 -30.63
CA SER A 508 5.94 1.99 -31.40
C SER A 508 5.94 2.21 -32.93
N GLN A 509 5.21 3.21 -33.42
CA GLN A 509 5.05 3.45 -34.86
C GLN A 509 6.18 4.29 -35.49
N PRO A 510 6.33 4.31 -36.84
CA PRO A 510 7.40 5.07 -37.53
C PRO A 510 7.40 6.60 -37.30
N ASN A 511 6.32 7.18 -36.77
CA ASN A 511 6.30 8.56 -36.25
C ASN A 511 6.17 8.59 -34.71
N ALA A 512 6.74 7.60 -34.03
CA ALA A 512 6.94 7.66 -32.59
C ALA A 512 7.76 8.92 -32.29
N HIS A 513 7.31 9.70 -31.31
CA HIS A 513 7.88 11.00 -30.98
C HIS A 513 7.76 12.04 -32.10
N ASN A 514 6.53 12.44 -32.45
CA ASN A 514 6.32 13.62 -33.30
C ASN A 514 7.14 14.81 -32.75
N ARG A 515 8.12 15.27 -33.52
CA ARG A 515 8.96 16.42 -33.17
C ARG A 515 8.55 17.64 -33.96
N ASN A 516 8.83 18.82 -33.40
CA ASN A 516 8.63 20.11 -34.03
C ASN A 516 7.17 20.33 -34.45
N VAL A 517 6.22 19.81 -33.67
CA VAL A 517 4.79 20.13 -33.82
C VAL A 517 4.57 21.61 -33.47
N LEU A 518 5.25 22.08 -32.43
CA LEU A 518 5.30 23.48 -32.06
C LEU A 518 6.47 24.19 -32.75
N TYR A 519 6.19 25.33 -33.38
CA TYR A 519 7.22 26.27 -33.83
C TYR A 519 7.61 27.15 -32.65
N SER A 520 8.78 26.88 -32.06
CA SER A 520 9.29 27.62 -30.91
C SER A 520 10.81 27.75 -31.01
N ASN A 521 11.34 28.82 -30.42
CA ASN A 521 12.78 28.94 -30.15
C ASN A 521 13.16 28.31 -28.80
N ASN A 522 12.21 27.77 -28.04
CA ASN A 522 12.49 27.01 -26.83
C ASN A 522 12.93 25.58 -27.20
N PRO A 523 14.20 25.19 -26.97
CA PRO A 523 14.68 23.86 -27.29
C PRO A 523 13.97 22.74 -26.50
N ALA A 524 13.34 23.06 -25.36
CA ALA A 524 12.54 22.12 -24.59
C ALA A 524 11.23 21.71 -25.30
N ALA A 525 10.71 22.55 -26.21
CA ALA A 525 9.43 22.32 -26.88
C ALA A 525 9.51 21.33 -28.04
N VAL A 526 10.70 20.81 -28.39
CA VAL A 526 10.93 19.96 -29.58
C VAL A 526 10.03 18.74 -29.62
N ALA A 527 9.79 18.08 -28.49
CA ALA A 527 8.93 16.89 -28.41
C ALA A 527 7.48 17.22 -27.97
N SER A 528 7.20 18.49 -27.66
CA SER A 528 5.91 18.90 -27.11
C SER A 528 4.86 19.11 -28.20
N THR A 529 3.63 18.76 -27.89
CA THR A 529 2.48 18.88 -28.80
C THR A 529 1.70 20.15 -28.53
N PHE A 530 1.52 20.52 -27.26
CA PHE A 530 0.75 21.71 -26.86
C PHE A 530 1.51 22.57 -25.85
N VAL A 531 1.23 23.86 -25.87
CA VAL A 531 1.51 24.79 -24.76
C VAL A 531 0.18 25.02 -24.06
N CYS A 532 0.15 24.80 -22.74
CA CYS A 532 -1.03 25.04 -21.92
C CYS A 532 -0.70 26.16 -20.93
N SER A 533 -1.30 27.33 -21.13
CA SER A 533 -1.08 28.48 -20.26
C SER A 533 -1.73 28.25 -18.88
N ILE A 534 -1.10 28.76 -17.84
CA ILE A 534 -1.65 28.81 -16.49
C ILE A 534 -2.02 30.27 -16.23
N SER A 535 -3.30 30.59 -16.27
CA SER A 535 -3.84 31.93 -16.02
C SER A 535 -4.89 31.90 -14.91
N ASP A 536 -5.03 33.05 -14.22
CA ASP A 536 -6.14 33.37 -13.31
C ASP A 536 -6.44 32.34 -12.20
N VAL A 537 -5.41 31.85 -11.51
CA VAL A 537 -5.59 31.07 -10.28
C VAL A 537 -5.99 32.01 -9.14
N ASN A 538 -7.29 32.10 -8.84
CA ASN A 538 -7.87 33.03 -7.85
C ASN A 538 -7.18 33.02 -6.47
N ASP A 539 -6.77 31.84 -6.00
CA ASP A 539 -6.01 31.68 -4.75
C ASP A 539 -5.04 30.50 -4.90
N PRO A 540 -3.80 30.74 -5.35
CA PRO A 540 -2.84 29.68 -5.63
C PRO A 540 -2.39 28.95 -4.35
N LEU A 541 -2.55 29.56 -3.17
CA LEU A 541 -2.16 28.93 -1.90
C LEU A 541 -3.25 27.99 -1.37
N ARG A 542 -4.52 28.21 -1.72
CA ARG A 542 -5.64 27.34 -1.30
C ARG A 542 -6.11 26.36 -2.35
N THR A 543 -5.91 26.67 -3.62
CA THR A 543 -6.37 25.84 -4.75
C THR A 543 -5.55 24.55 -4.79
N ARG A 544 -6.23 23.40 -4.74
CA ARG A 544 -5.57 22.07 -4.77
C ARG A 544 -5.28 21.55 -6.17
N PHE A 545 -6.09 21.95 -7.15
CA PHE A 545 -5.96 21.55 -8.55
C PHE A 545 -6.16 22.75 -9.44
N ILE A 546 -5.31 22.90 -10.44
CA ILE A 546 -5.50 23.87 -11.51
C ILE A 546 -6.08 23.17 -12.73
N LYS A 547 -7.07 23.80 -13.36
CA LYS A 547 -7.65 23.34 -14.62
C LYS A 547 -7.24 24.30 -15.72
N ILE A 548 -6.52 23.80 -16.71
CA ILE A 548 -5.99 24.59 -17.82
C ILE A 548 -6.43 24.01 -19.17
N THR A 549 -6.30 24.80 -20.23
CA THR A 549 -6.65 24.42 -21.60
C THR A 549 -5.50 24.78 -22.55
N SER A 550 -5.58 24.39 -23.83
CA SER A 550 -4.60 24.81 -24.85
C SER A 550 -4.94 26.14 -25.53
N ASP A 551 -5.74 27.01 -24.89
CA ASP A 551 -6.16 28.31 -25.42
C ASP A 551 -6.78 28.25 -26.83
N GLY A 552 -7.50 27.16 -27.12
CA GLY A 552 -8.10 26.92 -28.44
C GLY A 552 -7.14 26.44 -29.52
N THR A 553 -5.87 26.17 -29.19
CA THR A 553 -4.87 25.65 -30.14
C THR A 553 -5.28 24.26 -30.65
N ILE A 554 -5.31 24.11 -31.97
CA ILE A 554 -5.58 22.85 -32.69
C ILE A 554 -4.26 22.39 -33.32
N GLN A 555 -3.87 21.14 -33.07
CA GLN A 555 -2.64 20.56 -33.63
C GLN A 555 -2.98 19.45 -34.61
N THR A 556 -2.41 19.51 -35.81
CA THR A 556 -2.55 18.46 -36.82
C THR A 556 -1.34 17.54 -36.76
N MET A 557 -1.54 16.28 -36.38
CA MET A 557 -0.47 15.30 -36.33
C MET A 557 -0.89 13.91 -36.82
N LYS A 558 0.09 13.16 -37.32
CA LYS A 558 -0.10 11.75 -37.63
C LYS A 558 -0.22 10.96 -36.33
N PHE A 559 -1.31 10.23 -36.20
CA PHE A 559 -1.64 9.48 -35.01
C PHE A 559 -2.27 8.13 -35.40
N THR A 560 -2.02 7.10 -34.60
CA THR A 560 -2.81 5.87 -34.65
C THR A 560 -3.48 5.61 -33.30
N PRO A 561 -4.79 5.30 -33.29
CA PRO A 561 -5.48 4.88 -32.07
C PRO A 561 -5.11 3.43 -31.68
N ALA A 562 -4.40 2.69 -32.53
CA ALA A 562 -4.03 1.29 -32.33
C ALA A 562 -2.60 1.10 -31.78
N ASP A 563 -2.07 2.10 -31.10
CA ASP A 563 -0.76 2.05 -30.45
C ASP A 563 -0.84 2.65 -29.05
N SER A 564 0.10 2.26 -28.19
CA SER A 564 0.23 2.83 -26.86
C SER A 564 0.53 4.32 -26.96
N LEU A 565 0.07 5.07 -25.96
CA LEU A 565 0.14 6.52 -25.93
C LEU A 565 1.13 6.97 -24.87
N ARG A 566 2.16 7.70 -25.25
CA ARG A 566 2.98 8.44 -24.29
C ARG A 566 2.28 9.75 -23.94
N PHE A 567 2.16 10.02 -22.65
CA PHE A 567 1.64 11.25 -22.10
C PHE A 567 2.71 11.87 -21.19
N ARG A 568 3.12 13.12 -21.48
CA ARG A 568 4.03 13.86 -20.61
C ARG A 568 3.60 15.30 -20.36
N VAL A 569 3.72 15.74 -19.11
CA VAL A 569 3.65 17.15 -18.73
C VAL A 569 5.05 17.61 -18.34
N LEU A 570 5.57 18.59 -19.07
CA LEU A 570 6.92 19.12 -18.89
C LEU A 570 6.84 20.58 -18.43
N LEU A 571 7.83 20.99 -17.65
CA LEU A 571 8.07 22.38 -17.30
C LEU A 571 8.61 23.16 -18.52
N PRO A 572 8.59 24.50 -18.48
CA PRO A 572 9.21 25.32 -19.52
C PRO A 572 10.68 24.98 -19.83
N SER A 573 11.41 24.41 -18.86
CA SER A 573 12.79 23.93 -19.01
C SER A 573 12.91 22.65 -19.84
N GLY A 574 11.81 21.91 -20.04
CA GLY A 574 11.77 20.59 -20.67
C GLY A 574 11.85 19.43 -19.71
N ASP A 575 12.11 19.70 -18.42
CA ASP A 575 12.11 18.67 -17.39
C ASP A 575 10.69 18.17 -17.13
N PRO A 576 10.49 16.88 -16.84
CA PRO A 576 9.19 16.38 -16.38
C PRO A 576 8.70 17.14 -15.16
N LEU A 577 7.39 17.34 -15.07
CA LEU A 577 6.76 17.92 -13.88
C LEU A 577 6.85 16.91 -12.73
N LEU A 578 7.91 16.98 -11.92
CA LEU A 578 8.11 16.10 -10.78
C LEU A 578 7.50 16.72 -9.53
N LEU A 579 6.65 15.96 -8.84
CA LEU A 579 5.99 16.41 -7.61
C LEU A 579 6.91 16.13 -6.42
N SER A 580 6.93 17.02 -5.43
CA SER A 580 7.70 16.82 -4.19
C SER A 580 7.20 15.64 -3.34
N GLU A 581 5.90 15.35 -3.41
CA GLU A 581 5.29 14.20 -2.73
C GLU A 581 5.19 13.02 -3.70
N PRO A 582 5.67 11.81 -3.33
CA PRO A 582 5.51 10.63 -4.17
C PRO A 582 4.06 10.13 -4.18
N ASP A 583 3.68 9.46 -5.27
CA ASP A 583 2.40 8.74 -5.34
C ASP A 583 2.40 7.51 -4.42
N TYR A 584 1.20 6.98 -4.16
CA TYR A 584 1.02 5.76 -3.41
C TYR A 584 1.35 4.56 -4.29
N GLY A 585 2.11 3.62 -3.73
CA GLY A 585 2.42 2.35 -4.35
C GLY A 585 1.28 1.31 -4.27
N PRO A 586 1.30 0.27 -5.12
CA PRO A 586 0.47 -0.92 -4.90
C PRO A 586 0.77 -1.51 -3.51
N PRO A 587 -0.22 -2.06 -2.80
CA PRO A 587 -1.61 -2.34 -3.21
C PRO A 587 -2.58 -1.16 -3.11
N SER A 588 -2.11 0.00 -2.64
CA SER A 588 -2.97 1.17 -2.44
C SER A 588 -3.45 1.72 -3.77
N VAL A 589 -4.64 2.33 -3.77
CA VAL A 589 -5.09 3.18 -4.90
C VAL A 589 -4.16 4.37 -5.07
N ALA A 590 -4.14 4.96 -6.27
CA ALA A 590 -3.35 6.16 -6.54
C ALA A 590 -3.77 7.32 -5.62
N ASN A 591 -2.82 8.15 -5.20
CA ASN A 591 -3.08 9.30 -4.34
C ASN A 591 -3.94 10.31 -5.11
N PRO A 592 -5.23 10.50 -4.76
CA PRO A 592 -6.12 11.35 -5.54
C PRO A 592 -5.64 12.80 -5.61
N ALA A 593 -4.85 13.26 -4.63
CA ALA A 593 -4.31 14.63 -4.57
C ALA A 593 -3.20 14.93 -5.59
N LEU A 594 -2.60 13.89 -6.20
CA LEU A 594 -1.44 14.00 -7.08
C LEU A 594 -1.75 13.62 -8.54
N GLN A 595 -2.98 13.19 -8.83
CA GLN A 595 -3.30 12.68 -10.17
C GLN A 595 -3.53 13.80 -11.17
N ILE A 596 -3.15 13.53 -12.42
CA ILE A 596 -3.32 14.38 -13.58
C ILE A 596 -4.40 13.78 -14.47
N GLU A 597 -5.30 14.63 -14.96
CA GLU A 597 -6.33 14.23 -15.92
C GLU A 597 -6.28 15.12 -17.16
N ALA A 598 -6.45 14.51 -18.34
CA ALA A 598 -6.51 15.23 -19.61
C ALA A 598 -7.70 14.75 -20.44
N LEU A 599 -8.52 15.70 -20.91
CA LEU A 599 -9.58 15.46 -21.88
C LEU A 599 -9.17 16.05 -23.22
N LEU A 600 -9.05 15.18 -24.21
CA LEU A 600 -8.58 15.50 -25.55
C LEU A 600 -9.71 15.26 -26.56
N GLN A 601 -9.78 16.11 -27.57
CA GLN A 601 -10.69 15.96 -28.70
C GLN A 601 -9.89 15.58 -29.94
N PHE A 602 -10.35 14.59 -30.69
CA PHE A 602 -9.75 14.10 -31.93
C PHE A 602 -10.74 14.25 -33.09
N ARG A 603 -10.30 14.85 -34.20
CA ARG A 603 -11.04 14.91 -35.47
C ARG A 603 -10.15 14.38 -36.59
N LYS A 604 -10.53 13.23 -37.17
CA LYS A 604 -9.85 12.67 -38.35
C LYS A 604 -10.06 13.58 -39.55
N ILE A 605 -8.98 13.89 -40.28
CA ILE A 605 -8.99 14.69 -41.52
C ILE A 605 -9.23 13.79 -42.73
#